data_AF-A0A3D4ELD9-F1
#
_entry.id   AF-A0A3D4ELD9-F1
#
_cell.length_a   1.000
_cell.length_b   1.000
_cell.length_c   1.000
_cell.angle_alpha   90.00
_cell.angle_beta   90.00
_cell.angle_gamma   90.00
#
_symmetry.space_group_name_H-M   'P 1'
#
loop_
_entity.id
_entity.type
_entity.pdbx_description
1 polymer ?
#
loop_
_entity_poly.entity_id
_entity_poly.type
_entity_poly.pdbx_seq_one_letter_code
_entity_poly.pdbx_strand_id
1 'polypeptide(L)' 'MENIALIESFSEFKDDKLIDRVMLMAILEEVFRSTLKKRFG' A
#
# COMPACT_ATOMS: atom_id res chain seq x y z
N MET A 1 -9.28 0.67 -14.90
CA MET A 1 -8.72 2.02 -14.76
C MET A 1 -8.31 2.32 -13.30
N GLU A 2 -9.08 1.92 -12.28
CA GLU A 2 -8.71 2.19 -10.87
C GLU A 2 -7.50 1.40 -10.31
N ASN A 3 -7.35 0.11 -10.64
CA ASN A 3 -6.23 -0.69 -10.11
C ASN A 3 -4.85 -0.28 -10.64
N ILE A 4 -4.80 0.33 -11.84
CA ILE A 4 -3.56 0.82 -12.44
C ILE A 4 -3.07 2.05 -11.67
N ALA A 5 -3.98 2.98 -11.35
CA ALA A 5 -3.68 4.17 -10.56
C ALA A 5 -3.12 3.83 -9.16
N LEU A 6 -3.58 2.72 -8.58
CA LEU A 6 -3.09 2.26 -7.28
C LEU A 6 -1.63 1.76 -7.34
N ILE A 7 -1.26 1.02 -8.39
CA ILE A 7 0.11 0.52 -8.59
C ILE A 7 1.08 1.68 -8.83
N GLU A 8 0.66 2.67 -9.63
CA GLU A 8 1.43 3.89 -9.88
C GLU A 8 1.64 4.68 -8.58
N SER A 9 0.58 4.87 -7.78
CA SER A 9 0.66 5.56 -6.49
C SER A 9 1.62 4.90 -5.49
N PHE A 10 1.65 3.57 -5.43
CA PHE A 10 2.59 2.85 -4.54
C PHE A 10 4.02 2.87 -5.05
N SER A 11 4.21 2.94 -6.37
CA SER A 11 5.54 3.08 -6.98
C SER A 11 6.13 4.46 -6.68
N GLU A 12 5.34 5.53 -6.82
CA GLU A 12 5.74 6.89 -6.44
C GLU A 12 6.04 7.00 -4.93
N PHE A 13 5.16 6.46 -4.08
CA PHE A 13 5.38 6.48 -2.62
C PHE A 13 6.68 5.79 -2.19
N LYS A 14 7.06 4.70 -2.87
CA LYS A 14 8.31 3.98 -2.63
C LYS A 14 9.51 4.90 -2.83
N ASP A 15 9.51 5.66 -3.93
CA ASP A 15 10.60 6.56 -4.29
C ASP A 15 10.65 7.79 -3.38
N ASP A 16 9.48 8.38 -3.08
CA ASP A 16 9.37 9.53 -2.16
C ASP A 16 9.85 9.23 -0.74
N LYS A 17 9.65 8.00 -0.28
CA LYS A 17 10.04 7.57 1.08
C LYS A 17 11.38 6.84 1.11
N LEU A 18 12.02 6.62 -0.03
CA LEU A 18 13.27 5.85 -0.15
C LEU A 18 13.17 4.47 0.51
N ILE A 19 12.01 3.81 0.39
CA ILE A 19 11.78 2.48 0.97
C ILE A 19 11.95 1.40 -0.09
N ASP A 20 12.32 0.20 0.34
CA ASP A 20 12.40 -0.94 -0.58
C ASP A 20 11.01 -1.59 -0.81
N ARG A 21 10.96 -2.50 -1.78
CA ARG A 21 9.75 -3.24 -2.13
C ARG A 21 9.22 -4.09 -0.97
N VAL A 22 10.09 -4.61 -0.11
CA VAL A 22 9.70 -5.49 1.00
C VAL A 22 8.96 -4.68 2.06
N MET A 23 9.51 -3.52 2.43
CA MET A 23 8.90 -2.57 3.37
C MET A 23 7.57 -2.04 2.83
N LEU A 24 7.49 -1.71 1.54
CA LEU A 24 6.23 -1.29 0.91
C LEU A 24 5.13 -2.34 1.06
N MET A 25 5.45 -3.62 0.84
CA MET A 25 4.48 -4.72 0.99
C MET A 25 4.03 -4.90 2.44
N ALA A 26 4.93 -4.70 3.41
CA ALA A 26 4.58 -4.76 4.83
C ALA A 26 3.59 -3.65 5.23
N ILE A 27 3.84 -2.41 4.79
CA ILE A 27 2.93 -1.27 5.02
C ILE A 27 1.56 -1.55 4.39
N LEU A 28 1.55 -2.03 3.15
CA LEU A 28 0.33 -2.39 2.44
C LEU A 28 -0.50 -3.43 3.19
N GLU A 29 0.16 -4.51 3.65
CA GLU A 29 -0.50 -5.55 4.42
C GLU A 29 -1.14 -4.99 5.70
N GLU A 30 -0.43 -4.14 6.43
CA GLU A 30 -0.93 -3.53 7.67
C GLU A 30 -2.13 -2.61 7.41
N VAL A 31 -2.04 -1.75 6.38
CA VAL A 31 -3.14 -0.85 5.99
C VAL A 31 -4.37 -1.63 5.56
N PHE A 32 -4.23 -2.65 4.71
CA PHE A 32 -5.35 -3.49 4.30
C PHE A 32 -5.93 -4.25 5.48
N ARG A 33 -5.10 -4.87 6.32
CA ARG A 33 -5.55 -5.59 7.52
C ARG A 33 -6.32 -4.67 8.47
N SER A 34 -5.82 -3.46 8.72
CA SER A 34 -6.49 -2.46 9.57
C SER A 34 -7.81 -1.99 8.97
N THR A 35 -7.83 -1.71 7.66
CA THR A 35 -9.03 -1.26 6.95
C THR A 35 -10.11 -2.34 6.93
N LEU A 36 -9.73 -3.58 6.64
CA LEU A 36 -10.64 -4.73 6.65
C LEU A 36 -11.18 -4.99 8.06
N LYS A 37 -10.34 -4.94 9.09
CA LYS A 37 -10.78 -5.03 10.49
C LYS A 37 -11.77 -3.92 10.84
N LYS A 38 -11.52 -2.67 10.46
CA LYS A 38 -12.46 -1.56 10.72
C LYS A 38 -13.78 -1.68 9.99
N ARG A 39 -13.78 -2.30 8.80
CA ARG A 39 -14.96 -2.37 7.92
C ARG A 39 -15.82 -3.62 8.15
N PHE A 40 -15.20 -4.74 8.54
CA PHE A 40 -15.84 -6.05 8.59
C PHE A 40 -15.60 -6.82 9.90
N GLY A 41 -14.76 -6.30 10.80
CA GLY A 41 -14.44 -6.88 12.10
C GLY A 41 -15.11 -6.14 13.24
#